data_AF-A0A922WL08-F1
#
_entry.id   AF-A0A922WL08-F1
#
_cell.length_a   1.000
_cell.length_b   1.000
_cell.length_c   1.000
_cell.angle_alpha   90.00
_cell.angle_beta   90.00
_cell.angle_gamma   90.00
#
_symmetry.space_group_name_H-M   'P 1'
#
loop_
_entity.id
_entity.type
_entity.pdbx_description
1 polymer ?
#
loop_
_entity_poly.entity_id
_entity_poly.type
_entity_poly.pdbx_seq_one_letter_code
_entity_poly.pdbx_strand_id
1 'polypeptide(L)'
;MDELEASIAAASFPFSPPKGRQPEIHLPFPGKADFPALVSSRREWIERVLRPWCRAADETSLRLAEFQWGNLAGQVSPDHTLWRWAWERFGPVIHPELGFDESRPWQLTLADGTYRSGYVNGRLSAGASLFLVARDLASEELVTLGPFLIGEIIAIGEFEQTTSNQI
;
A
#
# COMPACT_ATOMS: atom_id res chain seq x y z
N MET A 1 -58.67 2.55 20.26
CA MET A 1 -58.49 1.10 20.37
C MET A 1 -59.82 0.54 19.90
N ASP A 2 -60.10 0.54 18.59
CA ASP A 2 -59.74 -0.53 17.67
C ASP A 2 -59.95 -0.16 16.18
N GLU A 3 -59.17 0.78 15.63
CA GLU A 3 -59.17 1.01 14.16
C GLU A 3 -57.77 1.20 13.57
N LEU A 4 -56.72 0.76 14.29
CA LEU A 4 -55.34 0.76 13.80
C LEU A 4 -54.78 -0.67 13.57
N GLU A 5 -55.57 -1.71 13.82
CA GLU A 5 -55.22 -3.13 13.65
C GLU A 5 -55.87 -3.77 12.41
N ALA A 6 -56.50 -2.97 11.54
CA ALA A 6 -57.22 -3.47 10.35
C ALA A 6 -56.47 -3.22 9.01
N SER A 7 -55.20 -2.79 9.05
CA SER A 7 -54.42 -2.48 7.85
C SER A 7 -53.15 -3.36 7.68
N ILE A 8 -52.94 -4.34 8.57
CA ILE A 8 -51.82 -5.29 8.52
C ILE A 8 -52.35 -6.71 8.29
N ALA A 9 -53.26 -6.88 7.33
CA ALA A 9 -53.82 -8.18 6.97
C ALA A 9 -54.06 -8.37 5.46
N ALA A 10 -53.40 -7.58 4.60
CA ALA A 10 -53.62 -7.62 3.15
C ALA A 10 -52.32 -7.57 2.32
N ALA A 11 -51.30 -8.35 2.70
CA ALA A 11 -50.18 -8.64 1.82
C ALA A 11 -49.51 -10.00 2.11
N SER A 12 -50.30 -11.05 2.38
CA SER A 12 -49.82 -12.43 2.23
C SER A 12 -49.88 -12.81 0.75
N PHE A 13 -48.85 -12.45 0.00
CA PHE A 13 -48.62 -13.06 -1.30
C PHE A 13 -47.99 -14.44 -1.09
N PRO A 14 -48.59 -15.54 -1.54
CA PRO A 14 -47.88 -16.81 -1.58
C PRO A 14 -46.77 -16.69 -2.63
N PHE A 15 -45.53 -16.59 -2.18
CA PHE A 15 -44.38 -16.76 -3.05
C PHE A 15 -44.41 -18.20 -3.59
N SER A 16 -44.87 -18.35 -4.83
CA SER A 16 -44.65 -19.58 -5.60
C SER A 16 -43.28 -19.47 -6.25
N PRO A 17 -42.31 -20.35 -5.92
CA PRO A 17 -41.06 -20.37 -6.65
C PRO A 17 -41.37 -20.69 -8.13
N PRO A 18 -40.74 -20.01 -9.10
CA PRO A 18 -40.94 -20.33 -10.49
C PRO A 18 -40.54 -21.79 -10.74
N LYS A 19 -41.49 -22.61 -11.23
CA LYS A 19 -41.21 -23.95 -11.77
C LYS A 19 -40.47 -23.79 -13.10
N GLY A 20 -39.21 -23.46 -13.01
CA GLY A 20 -38.25 -23.45 -14.10
C GLY A 20 -36.96 -24.00 -13.54
N ARG A 21 -36.53 -25.13 -14.08
CA ARG A 21 -35.20 -25.73 -13.84
C ARG A 21 -34.18 -24.60 -13.95
N GLN A 22 -33.65 -24.12 -12.83
CA GLN A 22 -32.46 -23.28 -12.89
C GLN A 22 -31.42 -24.13 -13.60
N PRO A 23 -30.76 -23.65 -14.67
CA PRO A 23 -29.58 -24.33 -15.13
C PRO A 23 -28.66 -24.32 -13.91
N GLU A 24 -28.40 -25.49 -13.35
CA GLU A 24 -27.25 -25.66 -12.48
C GLU A 24 -26.10 -25.09 -13.30
N ILE A 25 -25.65 -23.89 -12.94
CA ILE A 25 -24.37 -23.41 -13.39
C ILE A 25 -23.40 -24.32 -12.64
N HIS A 26 -23.19 -25.51 -13.20
CA HIS A 26 -22.06 -26.35 -12.90
C HIS A 26 -20.87 -25.56 -13.42
N LEU A 27 -20.49 -24.52 -12.66
CA LEU A 27 -19.14 -24.00 -12.74
C LEU A 27 -18.29 -25.25 -12.55
N PRO A 28 -17.52 -25.69 -13.57
CA PRO A 28 -16.61 -26.77 -13.34
C PRO A 28 -15.70 -26.28 -12.22
N PHE A 29 -15.90 -26.78 -11.00
CA PHE A 29 -14.86 -26.71 -10.00
C PHE A 29 -13.67 -27.36 -10.70
N PRO A 30 -12.62 -26.61 -11.05
CA PRO A 30 -11.50 -27.20 -11.73
C PRO A 30 -11.06 -28.35 -10.83
N GLY A 31 -11.07 -29.57 -11.37
CA GLY A 31 -10.68 -30.77 -10.64
C GLY A 31 -9.40 -30.47 -9.88
N LYS A 32 -9.31 -30.95 -8.63
CA LYS A 32 -8.25 -30.67 -7.65
C LYS A 32 -7.01 -30.01 -8.29
N ALA A 33 -6.95 -28.68 -8.22
CA ALA A 33 -5.82 -27.92 -8.76
C ALA A 33 -4.51 -28.54 -8.24
N ASP A 34 -3.57 -28.81 -9.13
CA ASP A 34 -2.26 -29.26 -8.70
C ASP A 34 -1.54 -28.12 -7.94
N PHE A 35 -0.62 -28.51 -7.05
CA PHE A 35 0.10 -27.53 -6.23
C PHE A 35 0.86 -26.49 -7.08
N PRO A 36 1.52 -26.84 -8.20
CA PRO A 36 2.15 -25.86 -9.10
C PRO A 36 1.17 -24.80 -9.65
N ALA A 37 -0.05 -25.19 -10.03
CA ALA A 37 -1.07 -24.25 -10.51
C ALA A 37 -1.52 -23.29 -9.39
N LEU A 38 -1.66 -23.78 -8.15
CA LEU A 38 -1.98 -22.92 -7.00
C LEU A 38 -0.89 -21.89 -6.74
N VAL A 39 0.39 -22.30 -6.77
CA VAL A 39 1.53 -21.38 -6.60
C VAL A 39 1.56 -20.33 -7.71
N SER A 40 1.33 -20.75 -8.95
CA SER A 40 1.32 -19.86 -10.12
C SER A 40 0.18 -18.84 -10.03
N SER A 41 -1.03 -19.29 -9.68
CA SER A 41 -2.20 -18.44 -9.45
C SER A 41 -1.95 -17.39 -8.35
N ARG A 42 -1.34 -17.81 -7.22
CA ARG A 42 -0.99 -16.87 -6.14
C ARG A 42 0.03 -15.82 -6.57
N ARG A 43 1.08 -16.23 -7.28
CA ARG A 43 2.10 -15.30 -7.80
C ARG A 43 1.48 -14.30 -8.77
N GLU A 44 0.64 -14.76 -9.68
CA GLU A 44 -0.04 -13.90 -10.63
C GLU A 44 -0.93 -12.87 -9.93
N TRP A 45 -1.69 -13.28 -8.91
CA TRP A 45 -2.49 -12.36 -8.11
C TRP A 45 -1.62 -11.32 -7.37
N ILE A 46 -0.49 -11.72 -6.79
CA ILE A 46 0.43 -10.78 -6.13
C ILE A 46 0.93 -9.73 -7.12
N GLU A 47 1.45 -10.16 -8.27
CA GLU A 47 2.08 -9.26 -9.24
C GLU A 47 1.08 -8.39 -10.01
N ARG A 48 -0.10 -8.94 -10.36
CA ARG A 48 -1.10 -8.23 -11.17
C ARG A 48 -2.09 -7.41 -10.36
N VAL A 49 -2.30 -7.75 -9.08
CA VAL A 49 -3.34 -7.13 -8.25
C VAL A 49 -2.73 -6.50 -7.01
N LEU A 50 -2.11 -7.29 -6.13
CA LEU A 50 -1.75 -6.82 -4.79
C LEU A 50 -0.66 -5.74 -4.83
N ARG A 51 0.47 -5.99 -5.50
CA ARG A 51 1.59 -5.04 -5.59
C ARG A 51 1.21 -3.76 -6.35
N PRO A 52 0.51 -3.80 -7.49
CA PRO A 52 -0.02 -2.59 -8.12
C PRO A 52 -0.98 -1.81 -7.21
N TRP A 53 -1.85 -2.50 -6.47
CA TRP A 53 -2.73 -1.84 -5.50
C TRP A 53 -1.93 -1.15 -4.39
N CYS A 54 -0.91 -1.80 -3.83
CA CYS A 54 -0.05 -1.19 -2.80
C CYS A 54 0.64 0.08 -3.32
N ARG A 55 1.06 0.11 -4.59
CA ARG A 55 1.67 1.28 -5.25
C ARG A 55 0.71 2.43 -5.49
N ALA A 56 -0.60 2.18 -5.56
CA ALA A 56 -1.59 3.21 -5.90
C ALA A 56 -2.44 3.66 -4.70
N ALA A 57 -2.61 2.81 -3.68
CA ALA A 57 -3.46 3.07 -2.53
C ALA A 57 -3.01 4.31 -1.72
N ASP A 58 -3.96 4.97 -1.07
CA ASP A 58 -3.67 6.04 -0.12
C ASP A 58 -3.15 5.49 1.22
N GLU A 59 -2.60 6.37 2.07
CA GLU A 59 -2.04 5.98 3.37
C GLU A 59 -3.07 5.30 4.26
N THR A 60 -4.32 5.79 4.28
CA THR A 60 -5.40 5.22 5.10
C THR A 60 -5.68 3.78 4.73
N SER A 61 -5.80 3.48 3.43
CA SER A 61 -6.02 2.13 2.91
C SER A 61 -4.83 1.21 3.18
N LEU A 62 -3.60 1.73 3.06
CA LEU A 62 -2.39 0.97 3.37
C LEU A 62 -2.33 0.58 4.85
N ARG A 63 -2.62 1.50 5.78
CA ARG A 63 -2.70 1.20 7.22
C ARG A 63 -3.78 0.17 7.56
N LEU A 64 -4.93 0.23 6.88
CA LEU A 64 -5.96 -0.79 7.03
C LEU A 64 -5.47 -2.16 6.52
N ALA A 65 -4.80 -2.19 5.37
CA ALA A 65 -4.22 -3.40 4.82
C ALA A 65 -3.12 -3.98 5.72
N GLU A 66 -2.30 -3.15 6.37
CA GLU A 66 -1.30 -3.58 7.35
C GLU A 66 -1.94 -4.39 8.49
N PHE A 67 -3.04 -3.90 9.06
CA PHE A 67 -3.78 -4.62 10.10
C PHE A 67 -4.38 -5.95 9.61
N GLN A 68 -4.79 -6.00 8.34
CA GLN A 68 -5.39 -7.19 7.72
C GLN A 68 -4.37 -8.05 6.94
N TRP A 69 -3.08 -7.72 7.01
CA TRP A 69 -2.09 -8.27 6.08
C TRP A 69 -1.92 -9.77 6.26
N GLY A 70 -2.02 -10.25 7.50
CA GLY A 70 -2.03 -11.69 7.83
C GLY A 70 -3.09 -12.48 7.04
N ASN A 71 -4.27 -11.90 6.86
CA ASN A 71 -5.38 -12.52 6.14
C ASN A 71 -5.22 -12.38 4.61
N LEU A 72 -4.59 -11.32 4.14
CA LEU A 72 -4.46 -10.99 2.73
C LEU A 72 -3.23 -11.65 2.08
N ALA A 73 -2.08 -11.50 2.72
CA ALA A 73 -0.75 -11.89 2.24
C ALA A 73 -0.19 -13.15 2.93
N GLY A 74 -0.73 -13.53 4.08
CA GLY A 74 -0.20 -14.60 4.95
C GLY A 74 0.72 -14.04 6.03
N GLN A 75 1.56 -14.89 6.63
CA GLN A 75 2.43 -14.53 7.78
C GLN A 75 3.68 -13.71 7.40
N VAL A 76 3.65 -13.01 6.27
CA VAL A 76 4.77 -12.16 5.83
C VAL A 76 4.64 -10.78 6.48
N SER A 77 5.75 -10.22 6.95
CA SER A 77 5.74 -8.88 7.54
C SER A 77 5.28 -7.81 6.53
N PRO A 78 4.35 -6.91 6.92
CA PRO A 78 3.95 -5.76 6.10
C PRO A 78 5.13 -4.86 5.72
N ASP A 79 6.08 -4.63 6.63
CA ASP A 79 7.27 -3.81 6.37
C ASP A 79 8.15 -4.36 5.26
N HIS A 80 8.19 -5.68 5.10
CA HIS A 80 8.97 -6.34 4.05
C HIS A 80 8.20 -6.52 2.74
N THR A 81 6.90 -6.23 2.70
CA THR A 81 6.06 -6.43 1.50
C THR A 81 5.17 -5.23 1.22
N LEU A 82 4.05 -5.08 1.94
CA LEU A 82 3.09 -3.98 1.78
C LEU A 82 3.78 -2.62 1.64
N TRP A 83 4.58 -2.24 2.62
CA TRP A 83 5.18 -0.92 2.67
C TRP A 83 6.28 -0.74 1.63
N ARG A 84 7.12 -1.75 1.41
CA ARG A 84 8.10 -1.71 0.30
C ARG A 84 7.41 -1.48 -1.04
N TRP A 85 6.37 -2.26 -1.34
CA TRP A 85 5.60 -2.09 -2.57
C TRP A 85 4.92 -0.73 -2.63
N ALA A 86 4.45 -0.18 -1.50
CA ALA A 86 3.88 1.16 -1.48
C ALA A 86 4.92 2.23 -1.85
N TRP A 87 6.13 2.15 -1.30
CA TRP A 87 7.24 3.07 -1.56
C TRP A 87 7.80 3.00 -2.99
N GLU A 88 7.58 1.90 -3.72
CA GLU A 88 8.00 1.77 -5.14
C GLU A 88 7.40 2.84 -6.06
N ARG A 89 6.33 3.53 -5.63
CA ARG A 89 5.76 4.65 -6.38
C ARG A 89 6.72 5.84 -6.52
N PHE A 90 7.76 5.93 -5.68
CA PHE A 90 8.74 7.02 -5.70
C PHE A 90 10.09 6.65 -6.33
N GLY A 91 10.11 5.64 -7.20
CA GLY A 91 11.29 5.36 -8.03
C GLY A 91 12.53 4.94 -7.22
N PRO A 92 13.76 5.22 -7.70
CA PRO A 92 14.97 4.48 -7.28
C PRO A 92 15.38 4.66 -5.82
N VAL A 93 14.67 5.48 -5.03
CA VAL A 93 14.88 5.62 -3.59
C VAL A 93 14.69 4.30 -2.84
N ILE A 94 13.95 3.34 -3.39
CA ILE A 94 13.78 2.01 -2.80
C ILE A 94 14.12 0.90 -3.80
N HIS A 95 14.91 -0.05 -3.35
CA HIS A 95 15.14 -1.32 -4.03
C HIS A 95 14.19 -2.38 -3.46
N PRO A 96 13.46 -3.16 -4.30
CA PRO A 96 12.45 -4.12 -3.83
C PRO A 96 12.97 -5.11 -2.78
N GLU A 97 14.20 -5.57 -2.96
CA GLU A 97 14.81 -6.57 -2.07
C GLU A 97 15.66 -5.96 -0.95
N LEU A 98 16.33 -4.84 -1.21
CA LEU A 98 17.37 -4.28 -0.33
C LEU A 98 16.85 -3.18 0.59
N GLY A 99 15.65 -2.64 0.32
CA GLY A 99 15.08 -1.52 1.07
C GLY A 99 15.53 -0.18 0.51
N PHE A 100 15.50 0.86 1.35
CA PHE A 100 15.85 2.21 0.91
C PHE A 100 17.31 2.34 0.50
N ASP A 101 17.55 3.14 -0.54
CA ASP A 101 18.88 3.49 -0.98
C ASP A 101 19.45 4.64 -0.13
N GLU A 102 20.27 4.27 0.85
CA GLU A 102 20.95 5.19 1.76
C GLU A 102 22.26 5.75 1.17
N SER A 103 22.68 5.30 -0.02
CA SER A 103 24.03 5.59 -0.57
C SER A 103 24.14 6.94 -1.26
N ARG A 104 23.01 7.59 -1.56
CA ARG A 104 22.96 8.86 -2.29
C ARG A 104 21.99 9.85 -1.64
N PRO A 105 22.21 11.15 -1.85
CA PRO A 105 21.29 12.19 -1.41
C PRO A 105 20.00 12.21 -2.26
N TRP A 106 18.88 12.39 -1.57
CA TRP A 106 17.55 12.51 -2.15
C TRP A 106 16.93 13.86 -1.78
N GLN A 107 16.04 14.34 -2.64
CA GLN A 107 15.17 15.49 -2.38
C GLN A 107 13.71 15.04 -2.44
N LEU A 108 12.97 15.34 -1.37
CA LEU A 108 11.52 15.17 -1.26
C LEU A 108 10.84 16.47 -1.69
N THR A 109 9.80 16.33 -2.50
CA THR A 109 8.80 17.37 -2.75
C THR A 109 7.57 17.04 -1.94
N LEU A 110 7.23 17.88 -0.97
CA LEU A 110 6.08 17.67 -0.08
C LEU A 110 4.81 18.33 -0.63
N ALA A 111 3.65 17.87 -0.18
CA ALA A 111 2.35 18.37 -0.58
C ALA A 111 2.10 19.84 -0.21
N ASP A 112 2.81 20.35 0.80
CA ASP A 112 2.80 21.76 1.19
C ASP A 112 3.65 22.66 0.26
N GLY A 113 4.28 22.08 -0.77
CA GLY A 113 5.16 22.76 -1.71
C GLY A 113 6.59 22.96 -1.21
N THR A 114 6.92 22.49 -0.01
CA THR A 114 8.28 22.59 0.53
C THR A 114 9.16 21.42 0.08
N TYR A 115 10.46 21.66 0.15
CA TYR A 115 11.47 20.66 -0.20
C TYR A 115 12.29 20.26 1.02
N ARG A 116 12.70 19.00 1.09
CA ARG A 116 13.62 18.48 2.10
C ARG A 116 14.64 17.58 1.44
N SER A 117 15.92 17.71 1.79
CA SER A 117 16.99 16.96 1.16
C SER A 117 17.92 16.32 2.19
N GLY A 118 18.43 15.14 1.87
CA GLY A 118 19.34 14.38 2.73
C GLY A 118 19.50 12.94 2.26
N TYR A 119 20.27 12.16 3.01
CA TYR A 119 20.40 10.72 2.81
C TYR A 119 19.27 10.00 3.54
N VAL A 120 18.69 8.95 2.97
CA VAL A 120 17.67 8.18 3.68
C VAL A 120 18.28 7.49 4.89
N ASN A 121 17.57 7.50 6.01
CA ASN A 121 17.89 6.69 7.18
C ASN A 121 16.96 5.49 7.23
N GLY A 122 17.36 4.38 6.60
CA GLY A 122 16.55 3.16 6.51
C GLY A 122 16.36 2.45 7.85
N ARG A 123 17.18 2.76 8.86
CA ARG A 123 17.02 2.22 10.23
C ARG A 123 15.84 2.84 10.97
N LEU A 124 15.53 4.11 10.68
CA LEU A 124 14.38 4.81 11.26
C LEU A 124 13.15 4.78 10.34
N SER A 125 13.36 4.61 9.04
CA SER A 125 12.28 4.57 8.05
C SER A 125 11.60 3.20 8.06
N ALA A 126 10.30 3.19 8.37
CA ALA A 126 9.48 1.99 8.45
C ALA A 126 8.02 2.35 8.21
N GLY A 127 7.22 1.37 7.78
CA GLY A 127 5.81 1.60 7.50
C GLY A 127 5.58 2.74 6.49
N ALA A 128 4.73 3.68 6.89
CA ALA A 128 4.39 4.88 6.16
C ALA A 128 5.43 6.02 6.27
N SER A 129 6.50 5.85 7.05
CA SER A 129 7.40 6.95 7.44
C SER A 129 8.78 6.86 6.80
N LEU A 130 9.26 7.98 6.29
CA LEU A 130 10.62 8.17 5.80
C LEU A 130 11.37 9.18 6.67
N PHE A 131 12.62 8.89 6.99
CA PHE A 131 13.52 9.81 7.68
C PHE A 131 14.73 10.10 6.79
N LEU A 132 15.18 11.36 6.82
CA LEU A 132 16.42 11.78 6.17
C LEU A 132 17.46 12.17 7.21
N VAL A 133 18.73 12.05 6.86
CA VAL A 133 19.86 12.63 7.58
C VAL A 133 20.49 13.67 6.66
N ALA A 134 20.59 14.89 7.17
CA ALA A 134 21.18 16.02 6.46
C ALA A 134 22.26 16.66 7.34
N ARG A 135 23.17 17.42 6.72
CA ARG A 135 24.07 18.28 7.47
C ARG A 135 23.42 19.65 7.64
N ASP A 136 23.32 20.12 8.87
CA ASP A 136 22.89 21.48 9.13
C ASP A 136 23.97 22.48 8.66
N LEU A 137 23.56 23.52 7.94
CA LEU A 137 24.51 24.48 7.34
C LEU A 137 25.11 25.44 8.37
N ALA A 138 24.42 25.67 9.49
CA ALA A 138 24.89 26.61 10.52
C ALA A 138 25.86 25.94 11.51
N SER A 139 25.54 24.73 11.95
CA SER A 139 26.32 23.99 12.96
C SER A 139 27.27 22.95 12.38
N GLU A 140 27.15 22.63 11.09
CA GLU A 140 27.80 21.47 10.43
C GLU A 140 27.46 20.11 11.06
N GLU A 141 26.52 20.04 12.00
CA GLU A 141 26.12 18.79 12.64
C GLU A 141 25.18 17.97 11.75
N LEU A 142 25.18 16.65 11.94
CA LEU A 142 24.21 15.77 11.30
C LEU A 142 22.88 15.86 12.05
N VAL A 143 21.84 16.26 11.34
CA VAL A 143 20.47 16.36 11.85
C VAL A 143 19.58 15.33 11.18
N THR A 144 18.68 14.74 11.96
CA THR A 144 17.62 13.86 11.43
C THR A 144 16.40 14.70 11.11
N LEU A 145 15.88 14.56 9.89
CA LEU A 145 14.69 15.22 9.40
C LEU A 145 13.56 14.19 9.25
N GLY A 146 12.35 14.55 9.67
CA GLY A 146 11.16 13.72 9.58
C GLY A 146 10.47 13.48 10.93
N PRO A 147 9.49 12.56 10.98
CA PRO A 147 9.07 11.67 9.89
C PRO A 147 8.40 12.43 8.74
N PHE A 148 8.63 11.96 7.52
CA PHE A 148 7.85 12.35 6.33
C PHE A 148 6.94 11.19 5.97
N LEU A 149 5.62 11.43 5.92
CA LEU A 149 4.67 10.37 5.63
C LEU A 149 4.56 10.15 4.11
N ILE A 150 4.33 8.89 3.71
CA ILE A 150 4.09 8.52 2.30
C ILE A 150 2.97 9.34 1.66
N GLY A 151 1.94 9.70 2.44
CA GLY A 151 0.83 10.55 1.96
C GLY A 151 1.17 12.02 1.79
N GLU A 152 2.25 12.50 2.40
CA GLU A 152 2.70 13.90 2.33
C GLU A 152 3.69 14.13 1.17
N ILE A 153 4.26 13.07 0.61
CA ILE A 153 5.30 13.15 -0.42
C ILE A 153 4.65 13.09 -1.81
N ILE A 154 4.89 14.11 -2.62
CA ILE A 154 4.47 14.16 -4.03
C ILE A 154 5.51 13.47 -4.92
N ALA A 155 6.80 13.75 -4.68
CA ALA A 155 7.88 13.23 -5.51
C ALA A 155 9.18 13.06 -4.72
N ILE A 156 10.01 12.12 -5.16
CA ILE A 156 11.39 11.93 -4.68
C ILE A 156 12.31 11.92 -5.89
N GLY A 157 13.33 12.76 -5.86
CA GLY A 157 14.36 12.87 -6.90
C GLY A 157 15.77 12.81 -6.31
N GLU A 158 16.73 12.40 -7.13
CA GLU A 158 18.15 12.46 -6.75
C GLU A 158 18.58 13.93 -6.63
N PHE A 159 19.32 14.26 -5.57
CA PHE A 159 19.78 15.62 -5.32
C PHE A 159 21.30 15.71 -5.50
N GLU A 160 21.77 16.28 -6.59
CA GLU A 160 23.19 16.58 -6.70
C GLU A 160 23.56 17.68 -5.70
N GLN A 161 24.30 17.32 -4.65
CA GLN A 161 24.98 18.31 -3.84
C GLN A 161 26.06 18.93 -4.72
N THR A 162 25.78 20.09 -5.31
CA THR A 162 26.82 20.88 -5.97
C THR A 162 27.84 21.27 -4.90
N THR A 163 28.88 20.47 -4.76
CA THR A 163 30.05 20.81 -3.96
C THR A 163 30.64 22.05 -4.61
N SER A 164 30.31 23.22 -4.05
CA SER A 164 30.89 24.50 -4.45
C SER A 164 32.35 24.48 -4.02
N ASN A 165 33.19 23.85 -4.85
CA ASN A 165 34.63 23.89 -4.75
C ASN A 165 35.05 25.27 -5.26
N GLN A 166 35.00 26.29 -4.40
CA GLN A 166 35.70 27.54 -4.66
C GLN A 166 37.18 27.30 -4.34
N ILE A 167 37.98 27.25 -5.41
CA ILE A 167 39.44 27.36 -5.41
C ILE A 167 39.83 28.81 -5.11
#